data_AF-A0A966TZW0-F1
#
_entry.id   AF-A0A966TZW0-F1
#
_cell.length_a   1.000
_cell.length_b   1.000
_cell.length_c   1.000
_cell.angle_alpha   90.00
_cell.angle_beta   90.00
_cell.angle_gamma   90.00
#
_symmetry.space_group_name_H-M   'P 1'
#
loop_
_entity.id
_entity.type
_entity.pdbx_description
1 polymer ?
#
loop_
_entity_poly.entity_id
_entity_poly.type
_entity_poly.pdbx_seq_one_letter_code
_entity_poly.pdbx_strand_id
1 'polypeptide(L)'
;MLNSVARRSAGRSAFAVGIAFFAYFVTTALLLPYGAGPDYDAHFDGARFIYSEGRLAVLPDDAEKLHFTAYGSTRALRPPLPYLVSASAAQLLSWTGIELRLLFRVGSALLCALTVAIAYLTLARHFASATFGLTGALLIGLMPQFTFIASHLNDDSAAIFSVTFLIYCITRFFDRPVDPRLALLTGIAIGLVLISKFTAWLFLPFAGLAMVICARPANGRWVLALSALVIGVLVGGGWWLAFNVWHYGWDDPLLFKIGSTISATFTKIDPGSVQSFSAEGVSFAELVFGNYKNFVDESLASAIGNLDWLRLRVGLPQYLIYTVVLTVGTLYVPFRWLVSVGRWIRGNAITQPRRLILETLLFLAVVFQFFVYAVYQWLQEIQVQGKYMLPTLMAVTILFFAAMDDIRRTKTLRRHEPKIAFGGPSGRWHIPLLPVLAVCLIIAVHADAMRRFVIPFYHPPAKMLGLGAFTLLDLGSDKLVTGIKNAELNASSDGWRITSLNADSQIFLDPQVCELLKPSGLIEIKLISDGPGILQLFWSGTRGFIDRIGESSTRAVFDAGENTLLMAIGVDQCRHLRLDPT
;
A
#
# COMPACT_ATOMS: atom_id res chain seq x y z
N MET A 1 6.58 40.92 -15.54
CA MET A 1 5.64 40.18 -16.42
C MET A 1 6.09 38.74 -16.71
N LEU A 2 7.33 38.47 -17.12
CA LEU A 2 7.80 37.10 -17.43
C LEU A 2 7.65 36.09 -16.27
N ASN A 3 7.93 36.49 -15.02
CA ASN A 3 7.75 35.64 -13.83
C ASN A 3 6.28 35.37 -13.46
N SER A 4 5.31 36.22 -13.84
CA SER A 4 3.89 35.99 -13.55
C SER A 4 3.25 35.05 -14.58
N VAL A 5 3.67 35.16 -15.85
CA VAL A 5 3.24 34.25 -16.93
C VAL A 5 3.76 32.84 -16.69
N ALA A 6 5.04 32.68 -16.35
CA ALA A 6 5.64 31.38 -16.02
C ALA A 6 5.02 30.72 -14.75
N ARG A 7 4.58 31.52 -13.77
CA ARG A 7 3.88 31.00 -12.57
C ARG A 7 2.45 30.56 -12.86
N ARG A 8 1.75 31.26 -13.77
CA ARG A 8 0.40 30.89 -14.22
C ARG A 8 0.41 29.66 -15.10
N SER A 9 1.41 29.50 -15.98
CA SER A 9 1.56 28.28 -16.80
C SER A 9 1.80 27.05 -15.93
N ALA A 10 2.67 27.14 -14.92
CA ALA A 10 2.93 26.03 -13.99
C ALA A 10 1.68 25.55 -13.24
N GLY A 11 0.76 26.47 -12.88
CA GLY A 11 -0.51 26.11 -12.24
C GLY A 11 -1.45 25.33 -13.17
N ARG A 12 -1.56 25.75 -14.44
CA ARG A 12 -2.35 25.03 -15.46
C ARG A 12 -1.77 23.65 -15.74
N SER A 13 -0.45 23.54 -15.84
CA SER A 13 0.23 22.26 -16.02
C SER A 13 0.05 21.33 -14.82
N ALA A 14 0.13 21.85 -13.59
CA ALA A 14 -0.13 21.05 -12.38
C ALA A 14 -1.56 20.48 -12.36
N PHE A 15 -2.54 21.30 -12.76
CA PHE A 15 -3.93 20.86 -12.88
C PHE A 15 -4.12 19.78 -13.94
N ALA A 16 -3.53 19.94 -15.12
CA ALA A 16 -3.57 18.93 -16.18
C ALA A 16 -2.91 17.61 -15.75
N VAL A 17 -1.75 17.68 -15.09
CA VAL A 17 -1.07 16.52 -14.49
C VAL A 17 -1.97 15.84 -13.45
N GLY A 18 -2.59 16.63 -12.57
CA GLY A 18 -3.54 16.12 -11.58
C GLY A 18 -4.72 15.38 -12.20
N ILE A 19 -5.35 15.94 -13.24
CA ILE A 19 -6.46 15.28 -13.96
C ILE A 19 -6.00 13.98 -14.62
N ALA A 20 -4.85 13.99 -15.30
CA ALA A 20 -4.33 12.81 -15.98
C ALA A 20 -4.07 11.66 -14.98
N PHE A 21 -3.45 11.96 -13.85
CA PHE A 21 -3.21 10.98 -12.79
C PHE A 21 -4.49 10.58 -12.05
N PHE A 22 -5.45 11.48 -11.89
CA PHE A 22 -6.76 11.14 -11.33
C PHE A 22 -7.49 10.13 -12.22
N ALA A 23 -7.55 10.37 -13.53
CA ALA A 23 -8.14 9.44 -14.49
C ALA A 23 -7.41 8.08 -14.46
N TYR A 24 -6.07 8.11 -14.42
CA TYR A 24 -5.25 6.91 -14.31
C TYR A 24 -5.55 6.12 -13.02
N PHE A 25 -5.55 6.77 -11.84
CA PHE A 25 -5.80 6.12 -10.56
C PHE A 25 -7.23 5.62 -10.38
N VAL A 26 -8.23 6.34 -10.91
CA VAL A 26 -9.60 5.83 -10.96
C VAL A 26 -9.68 4.60 -11.85
N THR A 27 -9.01 4.61 -13.02
CA THR A 27 -8.96 3.46 -13.92
C THR A 27 -8.31 2.25 -13.24
N THR A 28 -7.20 2.43 -12.53
CA THR A 28 -6.58 1.32 -11.79
C THR A 28 -7.44 0.86 -10.61
N ALA A 29 -8.15 1.77 -9.92
CA ALA A 29 -9.10 1.43 -8.86
C ALA A 29 -10.30 0.60 -9.36
N LEU A 30 -10.73 0.81 -10.60
CA LEU A 30 -11.78 0.03 -11.26
C LEU A 30 -11.33 -1.39 -11.63
N LEU A 31 -10.06 -1.53 -12.03
CA LEU A 31 -9.50 -2.81 -12.50
C LEU A 31 -9.00 -3.69 -11.35
N LEU A 32 -8.59 -3.09 -10.23
CA LEU A 32 -8.07 -3.84 -9.09
C LEU A 32 -9.20 -4.60 -8.37
N PRO A 33 -9.07 -5.91 -8.08
CA PRO A 33 -10.13 -6.66 -7.40
C PRO A 33 -10.40 -6.15 -5.98
N TYR A 34 -11.58 -6.48 -5.45
CA TYR A 34 -11.91 -6.25 -4.04
C TYR A 34 -10.99 -7.07 -3.13
N GLY A 35 -10.63 -6.50 -1.97
CA GLY A 35 -9.75 -7.19 -1.00
C GLY A 35 -8.26 -7.25 -1.35
N ALA A 36 -7.82 -6.71 -2.49
CA ALA A 36 -6.39 -6.68 -2.85
C ALA A 36 -5.56 -5.81 -1.88
N GLY A 37 -6.14 -4.72 -1.36
CA GLY A 37 -5.49 -3.90 -0.34
C GLY A 37 -5.50 -4.57 1.04
N PRO A 38 -4.43 -4.45 1.84
CA PRO A 38 -4.43 -4.92 3.22
C PRO A 38 -5.49 -4.19 4.05
N ASP A 39 -6.07 -4.88 5.03
CA ASP A 39 -7.10 -4.33 5.94
C ASP A 39 -8.32 -3.72 5.22
N TYR A 40 -8.64 -4.24 4.03
CA TYR A 40 -9.68 -3.72 3.14
C TYR A 40 -11.02 -3.49 3.86
N ASP A 41 -11.52 -4.49 4.58
CA ASP A 41 -12.82 -4.43 5.25
C ASP A 41 -12.85 -3.35 6.34
N ALA A 42 -11.79 -3.26 7.14
CA ALA A 42 -11.69 -2.27 8.21
C ALA A 42 -11.62 -0.84 7.66
N HIS A 43 -10.91 -0.63 6.55
CA HIS A 43 -10.87 0.68 5.89
C HIS A 43 -12.22 1.06 5.28
N PHE A 44 -12.88 0.12 4.60
CA PHE A 44 -14.21 0.32 4.02
C PHE A 44 -15.23 0.70 5.09
N ASP A 45 -15.18 0.02 6.23
CA ASP A 45 -16.10 0.24 7.34
C ASP A 45 -15.97 1.64 7.97
N GLY A 46 -14.74 2.13 8.16
CA GLY A 46 -14.51 3.50 8.65
C GLY A 46 -15.10 4.58 7.73
N ALA A 47 -15.01 4.41 6.41
CA ALA A 47 -15.66 5.31 5.46
C ALA A 47 -17.18 5.11 5.39
N ARG A 48 -17.65 3.87 5.49
CA ARG A 48 -19.08 3.52 5.51
C ARG A 48 -19.80 4.17 6.67
N PHE A 49 -19.22 4.11 7.87
CA PHE A 49 -19.80 4.71 9.06
C PHE A 49 -20.04 6.21 8.88
N ILE A 50 -19.03 6.95 8.41
CA ILE A 50 -19.15 8.38 8.14
C ILE A 50 -20.19 8.66 7.05
N TYR A 51 -20.22 7.82 6.00
CA TYR A 51 -21.18 7.96 4.91
C TYR A 51 -22.63 7.79 5.38
N SER A 52 -22.91 6.80 6.25
CA SER A 52 -24.27 6.50 6.73
C SER A 52 -24.72 7.36 7.90
N GLU A 53 -23.82 7.64 8.85
CA GLU A 53 -24.17 8.32 10.10
C GLU A 53 -23.90 9.83 10.05
N GLY A 54 -23.11 10.31 9.08
CA GLY A 54 -22.78 11.72 8.92
C GLY A 54 -21.88 12.29 10.03
N ARG A 55 -21.27 11.43 10.85
CA ARG A 55 -20.39 11.79 11.98
C ARG A 55 -19.24 10.81 12.14
N LEU A 56 -18.25 11.17 12.96
CA LEU A 56 -17.22 10.24 13.41
C LEU A 56 -17.81 9.27 14.45
N ALA A 57 -17.28 8.05 14.48
CA ALA A 57 -17.68 7.05 15.47
C ALA A 57 -17.12 7.41 16.85
N VAL A 58 -17.87 7.05 17.89
CA VAL A 58 -17.51 7.20 19.30
C VAL A 58 -17.60 5.83 19.96
N LEU A 59 -16.51 5.38 20.58
CA LEU A 59 -16.44 4.08 21.23
C LEU A 59 -16.54 4.22 22.76
N PRO A 60 -17.09 3.20 23.45
CA PRO A 60 -17.55 1.92 22.93
C PRO A 60 -18.96 1.93 22.28
N ASP A 61 -19.69 3.05 22.35
CA ASP A 61 -21.10 3.14 21.96
C ASP A 61 -21.41 2.67 20.53
N ASP A 62 -20.52 2.96 19.57
CA ASP A 62 -20.69 2.57 18.17
C ASP A 62 -20.03 1.22 17.80
N ALA A 63 -19.51 0.46 18.76
CA ALA A 63 -18.72 -0.75 18.48
C ALA A 63 -19.49 -1.78 17.64
N GLU A 64 -20.79 -1.95 17.89
CA GLU A 64 -21.63 -2.91 17.17
C GLU A 64 -21.81 -2.59 15.68
N LYS A 65 -21.60 -1.32 15.30
CA LYS A 65 -21.69 -0.85 13.92
C LYS A 65 -20.37 -0.95 13.16
N LEU A 66 -19.30 -1.39 13.82
CA LEU A 66 -17.95 -1.35 13.29
C LEU A 66 -17.35 -2.75 13.12
N HIS A 67 -16.46 -2.87 12.15
CA HIS A 67 -15.64 -4.03 11.92
C HIS A 67 -14.31 -3.94 12.69
N PHE A 68 -13.97 -5.01 13.39
CA PHE A 68 -12.71 -5.17 14.10
C PHE A 68 -11.80 -6.16 13.38
N THR A 69 -10.56 -5.72 13.13
CA THR A 69 -9.48 -6.57 12.62
C THR A 69 -9.16 -7.70 13.60
N ALA A 70 -8.38 -8.69 13.16
CA ALA A 70 -7.93 -9.78 14.02
C ALA A 70 -7.14 -9.29 15.26
N TYR A 71 -6.48 -8.14 15.17
CA TYR A 71 -5.82 -7.42 16.27
C TYR A 71 -6.78 -6.66 17.20
N GLY A 72 -8.09 -6.80 17.03
CA GLY A 72 -9.10 -6.04 17.78
C GLY A 72 -9.11 -4.54 17.47
N SER A 73 -8.41 -4.09 16.43
CA SER A 73 -8.35 -2.68 16.04
C SER A 73 -9.42 -2.34 15.01
N THR A 74 -9.94 -1.12 15.07
CA THR A 74 -10.82 -0.53 14.04
C THR A 74 -10.16 0.69 13.41
N ARG A 75 -10.50 0.97 12.15
CA ARG A 75 -10.01 2.17 11.45
C ARG A 75 -10.75 3.45 11.87
N ALA A 76 -11.87 3.34 12.58
CA ALA A 76 -12.60 4.48 13.12
C ALA A 76 -11.85 5.25 14.22
N LEU A 77 -10.91 4.60 14.93
CA LEU A 77 -10.02 5.23 15.90
C LEU A 77 -8.75 5.84 15.28
N ARG A 78 -8.59 5.75 13.95
CA ARG A 78 -7.47 6.39 13.25
C ARG A 78 -7.83 7.82 12.86
N PRO A 79 -6.82 8.67 12.61
CA PRO A 79 -7.04 10.00 12.07
C PRO A 79 -7.99 9.97 10.82
N PRO A 80 -9.00 10.86 10.75
CA PRO A 80 -10.19 10.61 9.93
C PRO A 80 -10.11 11.08 8.46
N LEU A 81 -9.07 11.81 8.05
CA LEU A 81 -8.97 12.41 6.70
C LEU A 81 -9.27 11.45 5.53
N PRO A 82 -8.64 10.26 5.43
CA PRO A 82 -8.89 9.36 4.30
C PRO A 82 -10.37 8.94 4.21
N TYR A 83 -11.01 8.73 5.36
CA TYR A 83 -12.41 8.28 5.44
C TYR A 83 -13.38 9.42 5.19
N LEU A 84 -13.10 10.62 5.69
CA LEU A 84 -13.87 11.83 5.39
C LEU A 84 -13.88 12.14 3.90
N VAL A 85 -12.71 12.09 3.24
CA VAL A 85 -12.59 12.34 1.80
C VAL A 85 -13.34 11.27 1.00
N SER A 86 -13.23 10.00 1.40
CA SER A 86 -13.85 8.88 0.69
C SER A 86 -15.37 8.88 0.86
N ALA A 87 -15.88 9.12 2.07
CA ALA A 87 -17.31 9.27 2.33
C ALA A 87 -17.89 10.47 1.57
N SER A 88 -17.19 11.61 1.56
CA SER A 88 -17.61 12.81 0.81
C SER A 88 -17.63 12.56 -0.70
N ALA A 89 -16.61 11.89 -1.24
CA ALA A 89 -16.56 11.52 -2.66
C ALA A 89 -17.73 10.61 -3.04
N ALA A 90 -18.05 9.63 -2.20
CA ALA A 90 -19.20 8.76 -2.40
C ALA A 90 -20.54 9.50 -2.30
N GLN A 91 -20.70 10.43 -1.36
CA GLN A 91 -21.91 11.25 -1.27
C GLN A 91 -22.13 12.07 -2.55
N LEU A 92 -21.08 12.73 -3.04
CA LEU A 92 -21.12 13.54 -4.27
C LEU A 92 -21.38 12.72 -5.53
N LEU A 93 -21.04 11.43 -5.53
CA LEU A 93 -21.19 10.52 -6.67
C LEU A 93 -22.30 9.48 -6.48
N SER A 94 -23.08 9.57 -5.40
CA SER A 94 -24.14 8.60 -5.05
C SER A 94 -25.21 8.47 -6.15
N TRP A 95 -25.45 9.55 -6.91
CA TRP A 95 -26.40 9.60 -8.03
C TRP A 95 -25.95 8.81 -9.27
N THR A 96 -24.68 8.38 -9.35
CA THR A 96 -24.13 7.72 -10.55
C THR A 96 -24.53 6.25 -10.69
N GLY A 97 -25.09 5.64 -9.63
CA GLY A 97 -25.40 4.20 -9.60
C GLY A 97 -24.18 3.29 -9.49
N ILE A 98 -22.97 3.86 -9.35
CA ILE A 98 -21.73 3.12 -9.12
C ILE A 98 -21.76 2.49 -7.72
N GLU A 99 -21.25 1.25 -7.62
CA GLU A 99 -21.17 0.54 -6.34
C GLU A 99 -20.40 1.34 -5.27
N LEU A 100 -20.93 1.39 -4.05
CA LEU A 100 -20.37 2.18 -2.96
C LEU A 100 -18.90 1.84 -2.64
N ARG A 101 -18.54 0.54 -2.74
CA ARG A 101 -17.16 0.05 -2.58
C ARG A 101 -16.16 0.72 -3.51
N LEU A 102 -16.58 0.95 -4.74
CA LEU A 102 -15.78 1.61 -5.74
C LEU A 102 -15.74 3.13 -5.53
N LEU A 103 -16.87 3.74 -5.14
CA LEU A 103 -16.93 5.16 -4.83
C LEU A 103 -15.98 5.56 -3.69
N PHE A 104 -15.83 4.73 -2.66
CA PHE A 104 -14.87 5.02 -1.60
C PHE A 104 -13.41 4.99 -2.07
N ARG A 105 -13.06 4.20 -3.09
CA ARG A 105 -11.70 4.19 -3.66
C ARG A 105 -11.34 5.51 -4.36
N VAL A 106 -12.35 6.25 -4.83
CA VAL A 106 -12.16 7.57 -5.47
C VAL A 106 -11.51 8.56 -4.51
N GLY A 107 -11.76 8.45 -3.20
CA GLY A 107 -11.13 9.33 -2.20
C GLY A 107 -9.61 9.19 -2.16
N SER A 108 -9.09 7.96 -2.11
CA SER A 108 -7.65 7.69 -2.18
C SER A 108 -7.05 8.09 -3.54
N ALA A 109 -7.75 7.80 -4.64
CA ALA A 109 -7.33 8.24 -5.98
C ALA A 109 -7.21 9.77 -6.09
N LEU A 110 -8.16 10.52 -5.50
CA LEU A 110 -8.14 11.97 -5.46
C LEU A 110 -6.95 12.50 -4.65
N LEU A 111 -6.72 11.98 -3.45
CA LEU A 111 -5.59 12.39 -2.60
C LEU A 111 -4.24 12.13 -3.29
N CYS A 112 -4.08 10.97 -3.92
CA CYS A 112 -2.89 10.63 -4.69
C CYS A 112 -2.72 11.51 -5.93
N ALA A 113 -3.80 11.83 -6.66
CA ALA A 113 -3.73 12.73 -7.82
C ALA A 113 -3.32 14.16 -7.41
N LEU A 114 -3.88 14.67 -6.31
CA LEU A 114 -3.50 15.96 -5.73
C LEU A 114 -2.03 15.96 -5.27
N THR A 115 -1.56 14.85 -4.69
CA THR A 115 -0.15 14.67 -4.33
C THR A 115 0.76 14.86 -5.55
N VAL A 116 0.46 14.19 -6.67
CA VAL A 116 1.27 14.28 -7.90
C VAL A 116 1.21 15.68 -8.52
N ALA A 117 0.04 16.33 -8.50
CA ALA A 117 -0.11 17.72 -8.94
C ALA A 117 0.72 18.71 -8.10
N ILE A 118 0.70 18.56 -6.77
CA ILE A 118 1.50 19.38 -5.85
C ILE A 118 2.98 19.08 -6.01
N ALA A 119 3.38 17.81 -6.21
CA ALA A 119 4.76 17.44 -6.47
C ALA A 119 5.29 18.10 -7.75
N TYR A 120 4.53 18.03 -8.85
CA TYR A 120 4.84 18.77 -10.08
C TYR A 120 5.06 20.25 -9.78
N LEU A 121 4.11 20.87 -9.08
CA LEU A 121 4.12 22.30 -8.81
C LEU A 121 5.31 22.71 -7.93
N THR A 122 5.65 21.90 -6.95
CA THR A 122 6.76 22.11 -6.03
C THR A 122 8.08 22.04 -6.78
N LEU A 123 8.34 20.96 -7.52
CA LEU A 123 9.58 20.76 -8.25
C LEU A 123 9.75 21.78 -9.38
N ALA A 124 8.68 22.05 -10.14
CA ALA A 124 8.71 23.02 -11.23
C ALA A 124 9.03 24.44 -10.74
N ARG A 125 8.54 24.80 -9.54
CA ARG A 125 8.81 26.12 -8.95
C ARG A 125 10.15 26.19 -8.25
N HIS A 126 10.46 25.21 -7.41
CA HIS A 126 11.67 25.19 -6.60
C HIS A 126 12.94 25.17 -7.46
N PHE A 127 12.92 24.40 -8.55
CA PHE A 127 14.04 24.31 -9.48
C PHE A 127 13.87 25.16 -10.75
N ALA A 128 12.78 25.94 -10.85
CA ALA A 128 12.41 26.70 -12.05
C ALA A 128 12.46 25.86 -13.35
N SER A 129 12.03 24.60 -13.28
CA SER A 129 12.20 23.59 -14.35
C SER A 129 10.93 22.76 -14.51
N ALA A 130 10.15 23.04 -15.56
CA ALA A 130 8.96 22.25 -15.89
C ALA A 130 9.29 20.77 -16.14
N THR A 131 10.50 20.50 -16.65
CA THR A 131 11.04 19.15 -16.81
C THR A 131 11.14 18.41 -15.47
N PHE A 132 11.75 19.03 -14.45
CA PHE A 132 11.84 18.38 -13.12
C PHE A 132 10.46 18.20 -12.50
N GLY A 133 9.55 19.16 -12.73
CA GLY A 133 8.13 19.00 -12.41
C GLY A 133 7.53 17.73 -13.01
N LEU A 134 7.63 17.57 -14.34
CA LEU A 134 7.04 16.45 -15.05
C LEU A 134 7.71 15.11 -14.69
N THR A 135 9.05 15.06 -14.71
CA THR A 135 9.79 13.84 -14.36
C THR A 135 9.52 13.41 -12.93
N GLY A 136 9.47 14.34 -11.96
CA GLY A 136 9.14 14.01 -10.58
C GLY A 136 7.69 13.57 -10.38
N ALA A 137 6.75 14.18 -11.09
CA ALA A 137 5.36 13.74 -11.10
C ALA A 137 5.21 12.31 -11.64
N LEU A 138 5.94 11.97 -12.70
CA LEU A 138 5.98 10.61 -13.26
C LEU A 138 6.65 9.62 -12.31
N LEU A 139 7.79 9.99 -11.69
CA LEU A 139 8.47 9.15 -10.70
C LEU A 139 7.55 8.81 -9.53
N ILE A 140 6.85 9.79 -8.96
CA ILE A 140 5.94 9.54 -7.83
C ILE A 140 4.69 8.80 -8.31
N GLY A 141 4.01 9.34 -9.32
CA GLY A 141 2.70 8.85 -9.74
C GLY A 141 2.71 7.46 -10.37
N LEU A 142 3.81 7.05 -11.02
CA LEU A 142 3.97 5.74 -11.64
C LEU A 142 4.76 4.76 -10.76
N MET A 143 5.12 5.13 -9.53
CA MET A 143 5.72 4.19 -8.59
C MET A 143 4.72 3.08 -8.28
N PRO A 144 5.09 1.79 -8.44
CA PRO A 144 4.14 0.69 -8.29
C PRO A 144 3.39 0.72 -6.96
N GLN A 145 4.09 0.90 -5.84
CA GLN A 145 3.47 0.99 -4.52
C GLN A 145 2.54 2.20 -4.38
N PHE A 146 2.91 3.36 -4.94
CA PHE A 146 2.08 4.58 -4.89
C PHE A 146 0.81 4.43 -5.73
N THR A 147 0.93 3.85 -6.93
CA THR A 147 -0.20 3.52 -7.79
C THR A 147 -1.15 2.55 -7.07
N PHE A 148 -0.61 1.53 -6.41
CA PHE A 148 -1.40 0.56 -5.67
C PHE A 148 -2.14 1.20 -4.49
N ILE A 149 -1.48 2.08 -3.73
CA ILE A 149 -2.11 2.91 -2.69
C ILE A 149 -3.23 3.78 -3.27
N ALA A 150 -3.08 4.31 -4.48
CA ALA A 150 -4.13 5.13 -5.11
C ALA A 150 -5.37 4.31 -5.53
N SER A 151 -5.21 3.01 -5.78
CA SER A 151 -6.27 2.13 -6.29
C SER A 151 -7.20 1.50 -5.25
N HIS A 152 -6.93 1.65 -3.95
CA HIS A 152 -7.81 1.14 -2.89
C HIS A 152 -7.90 2.14 -1.73
N LEU A 153 -8.93 2.00 -0.88
CA LEU A 153 -9.09 2.86 0.29
C LEU A 153 -8.06 2.51 1.36
N ASN A 154 -7.26 3.50 1.78
CA ASN A 154 -6.29 3.40 2.86
C ASN A 154 -5.98 4.78 3.46
N ASP A 155 -5.27 4.78 4.59
CA ASP A 155 -4.80 5.99 5.28
C ASP A 155 -3.41 6.49 4.81
N ASP A 156 -2.67 5.67 4.06
CA ASP A 156 -1.38 6.05 3.47
C ASP A 156 -1.53 7.17 2.43
N SER A 157 -2.59 7.13 1.62
CA SER A 157 -2.90 8.16 0.62
C SER A 157 -3.01 9.56 1.24
N ALA A 158 -3.70 9.67 2.38
CA ALA A 158 -3.82 10.90 3.15
C ALA A 158 -2.49 11.34 3.78
N ALA A 159 -1.70 10.39 4.29
CA ALA A 159 -0.39 10.65 4.89
C ALA A 159 0.57 11.26 3.86
N ILE A 160 0.66 10.66 2.66
CA ILE A 160 1.57 11.12 1.60
C ILE A 160 1.12 12.48 1.06
N PHE A 161 -0.19 12.68 0.85
CA PHE A 161 -0.75 13.95 0.41
C PHE A 161 -0.45 15.09 1.40
N SER A 162 -0.77 14.90 2.67
CA SER A 162 -0.67 15.95 3.69
C SER A 162 0.78 16.38 3.91
N VAL A 163 1.74 15.44 3.97
CA VAL A 163 3.17 15.76 4.07
C VAL A 163 3.69 16.43 2.80
N THR A 164 3.29 15.95 1.61
CA THR A 164 3.67 16.58 0.34
C THR A 164 3.18 18.03 0.25
N PHE A 165 1.97 18.29 0.73
CA PHE A 165 1.39 19.63 0.76
C PHE A 165 2.10 20.54 1.79
N LEU A 166 2.49 20.01 2.94
CA LEU A 166 3.28 20.74 3.93
C LEU A 166 4.68 21.08 3.40
N ILE A 167 5.36 20.13 2.74
CA ILE A 167 6.64 20.36 2.06
C ILE A 167 6.49 21.45 1.00
N TYR A 168 5.43 21.41 0.18
CA TYR A 168 5.13 22.48 -0.76
C TYR A 168 5.07 23.83 -0.05
N CYS A 169 4.36 23.95 1.07
CA CYS A 169 4.28 25.21 1.82
C CYS A 169 5.65 25.66 2.37
N ILE A 170 6.45 24.74 2.93
CA ILE A 170 7.78 25.03 3.49
C ILE A 170 8.74 25.51 2.41
N THR A 171 8.77 24.88 1.23
CA THR A 171 9.64 25.31 0.12
C THR A 171 9.38 26.77 -0.28
N ARG A 172 8.15 27.28 -0.07
CA ARG A 172 7.77 28.67 -0.39
C ARG A 172 8.33 29.69 0.60
N PHE A 173 8.72 29.29 1.82
CA PHE A 173 9.39 30.18 2.77
C PHE A 173 10.76 30.65 2.25
N PHE A 174 11.37 29.87 1.37
CA PHE A 174 12.67 30.19 0.77
C PHE A 174 12.56 31.16 -0.41
N ASP A 175 11.41 31.19 -1.08
CA ASP A 175 11.17 32.02 -2.26
C ASP A 175 10.69 33.44 -1.91
N ARG A 176 9.96 33.59 -0.80
CA ARG A 176 9.27 34.83 -0.44
C ARG A 176 9.04 34.96 1.08
N PRO A 177 8.87 36.18 1.59
CA PRO A 177 8.39 36.39 2.96
C PRO A 177 7.04 35.69 3.20
N VAL A 178 6.81 35.31 4.45
CA VAL A 178 5.56 34.67 4.89
C VAL A 178 4.47 35.73 4.99
N ASP A 179 3.52 35.69 4.05
CA ASP A 179 2.28 36.44 4.11
C ASP A 179 1.20 35.63 4.85
N PRO A 180 0.14 36.27 5.38
CA PRO A 180 -0.93 35.57 6.10
C PRO A 180 -1.59 34.46 5.27
N ARG A 181 -1.63 34.59 3.93
CA ARG A 181 -2.16 33.56 3.04
C ARG A 181 -1.30 32.30 3.05
N LEU A 182 0.02 32.44 2.97
CA LEU A 182 0.93 31.31 3.07
C LEU A 182 0.90 30.72 4.48
N ALA A 183 0.82 31.55 5.53
CA ALA A 183 0.71 31.07 6.89
C ALA A 183 -0.59 30.26 7.11
N LEU A 184 -1.73 30.74 6.61
CA LEU A 184 -3.00 30.00 6.60
C LEU A 184 -2.86 28.66 5.86
N LEU A 185 -2.26 28.67 4.67
CA LEU A 185 -2.05 27.46 3.87
C LEU A 185 -1.16 26.44 4.59
N THR A 186 -0.07 26.90 5.22
CA THR A 186 0.80 26.05 6.05
C THR A 186 0.03 25.49 7.24
N GLY A 187 -0.80 26.30 7.89
CA GLY A 187 -1.65 25.85 8.99
C GLY A 187 -2.59 24.75 8.55
N ILE A 188 -3.28 24.94 7.41
CA ILE A 188 -4.16 23.91 6.82
C ILE A 188 -3.36 22.63 6.55
N ALA A 189 -2.16 22.74 5.97
CA ALA A 189 -1.31 21.58 5.72
C ALA A 189 -0.91 20.83 7.02
N ILE A 190 -0.60 21.56 8.10
CA ILE A 190 -0.32 20.96 9.42
C ILE A 190 -1.58 20.27 9.98
N GLY A 191 -2.74 20.93 9.92
CA GLY A 191 -4.00 20.33 10.35
C GLY A 191 -4.30 19.03 9.60
N LEU A 192 -4.09 19.02 8.27
CA LEU A 192 -4.27 17.82 7.44
C LEU A 192 -3.29 16.71 7.81
N VAL A 193 -2.05 17.02 8.21
CA VAL A 193 -1.10 16.03 8.74
C VAL A 193 -1.63 15.43 10.05
N LEU A 194 -2.20 16.24 10.94
CA LEU A 194 -2.77 15.76 12.19
C LEU A 194 -3.88 14.74 11.95
N ILE A 195 -4.77 14.99 10.98
CA ILE A 195 -5.90 14.09 10.69
C ILE A 195 -5.62 13.01 9.65
N SER A 196 -4.38 12.86 9.15
CA SER A 196 -4.06 11.88 8.09
C SER A 196 -3.65 10.51 8.62
N LYS A 197 -2.54 10.43 9.36
CA LYS A 197 -1.97 9.20 9.92
C LYS A 197 -0.82 9.54 10.88
N PHE A 198 -0.62 8.78 11.95
CA PHE A 198 0.49 8.99 12.88
C PHE A 198 1.87 8.94 12.22
N THR A 199 2.06 8.11 11.18
CA THR A 199 3.33 8.06 10.44
C THR A 199 3.64 9.35 9.69
N ALA A 200 2.63 10.19 9.38
CA ALA A 200 2.85 11.52 8.82
C ALA A 200 3.35 12.53 9.87
N TRP A 201 3.03 12.31 11.15
CA TRP A 201 3.38 13.23 12.24
C TRP A 201 4.88 13.26 12.50
N LEU A 202 5.60 12.20 12.13
CA LEU A 202 7.06 12.13 12.19
C LEU A 202 7.76 13.24 11.39
N PHE A 203 7.06 13.86 10.43
CA PHE A 203 7.57 15.01 9.69
C PHE A 203 7.41 16.35 10.44
N LEU A 204 6.50 16.45 11.42
CA LEU A 204 6.15 17.71 12.10
C LEU A 204 7.34 18.36 12.83
N PRO A 205 8.24 17.64 13.53
CA PRO A 205 9.40 18.27 14.18
C PRO A 205 10.30 19.00 13.18
N PHE A 206 10.54 18.40 12.00
CA PHE A 206 11.35 18.99 10.94
C PHE A 206 10.64 20.16 10.26
N ALA A 207 9.32 20.07 10.08
CA ALA A 207 8.49 21.17 9.60
C ALA A 207 8.54 22.36 10.57
N GLY A 208 8.40 22.12 11.88
CA GLY A 208 8.50 23.14 12.92
C GLY A 208 9.88 23.81 12.93
N LEU A 209 10.96 23.03 12.84
CA LEU A 209 12.31 23.57 12.75
C LEU A 209 12.53 24.38 11.47
N ALA A 210 12.00 23.91 10.32
CA ALA A 210 12.03 24.66 9.07
C ALA A 210 11.28 26.00 9.19
N MET A 211 10.13 26.01 9.87
CA MET A 211 9.39 27.23 10.16
C MET A 211 10.20 28.18 11.04
N VAL A 212 10.76 27.73 12.16
CA VAL A 212 11.54 28.59 13.08
C VAL A 212 12.76 29.21 12.38
N ILE A 213 13.49 28.43 11.58
CA ILE A 213 14.72 28.90 10.92
C ILE A 213 14.42 29.75 9.67
N CYS A 214 13.38 29.40 8.90
CA CYS A 214 13.20 29.91 7.54
C CYS A 214 11.98 30.81 7.36
N ALA A 215 10.98 30.74 8.24
CA ALA A 215 9.84 31.64 8.18
C ALA A 215 10.31 33.07 8.46
N ARG A 216 10.16 33.93 7.45
CA ARG A 216 10.42 35.37 7.58
C ARG A 216 9.11 36.10 7.36
N PRO A 217 8.34 36.37 8.42
CA PRO A 217 7.10 37.13 8.30
C PRO A 217 7.35 38.48 7.65
N ALA A 218 6.40 38.95 6.85
CA ALA A 218 6.46 40.32 6.34
C ALA A 218 6.48 41.33 7.51
N ASN A 219 7.27 42.40 7.38
CA ASN A 219 7.42 43.44 8.42
C ASN A 219 6.06 43.90 8.96
N GLY A 220 5.91 43.91 10.29
CA GLY A 220 4.70 44.35 10.98
C GLY A 220 3.49 43.40 10.89
N ARG A 221 3.60 42.22 10.26
CA ARG A 221 2.48 41.27 10.06
C ARG A 221 2.65 39.93 10.78
N TRP A 222 3.56 39.84 11.74
CA TRP A 222 3.87 38.58 12.42
C TRP A 222 2.67 38.01 13.21
N VAL A 223 1.93 38.87 13.94
CA VAL A 223 0.71 38.46 14.67
C VAL A 223 -0.33 37.93 13.69
N LEU A 224 -0.60 38.66 12.60
CA LEU A 224 -1.56 38.24 11.58
C LEU A 224 -1.17 36.92 10.91
N ALA A 225 0.13 36.71 10.64
CA ALA A 225 0.63 35.45 10.11
C ALA A 225 0.47 34.31 11.13
N LEU A 226 0.75 34.55 12.41
CA LEU A 226 0.58 33.55 13.47
C LEU A 226 -0.90 33.19 13.68
N SER A 227 -1.79 34.19 13.75
CA SER A 227 -3.23 33.97 13.83
C SER A 227 -3.75 33.19 12.63
N ALA A 228 -3.31 33.55 11.42
CA ALA A 228 -3.68 32.83 10.20
C ALA A 228 -3.17 31.38 10.21
N LEU A 229 -1.97 31.13 10.72
CA LEU A 229 -1.44 29.78 10.92
C LEU A 229 -2.32 28.97 11.86
N VAL A 230 -2.65 29.51 13.05
CA VAL A 230 -3.49 28.81 14.05
C VAL A 230 -4.88 28.52 13.49
N ILE A 231 -5.51 29.50 12.85
CA ILE A 231 -6.81 29.31 12.16
C ILE A 231 -6.67 28.21 11.10
N GLY A 232 -5.58 28.22 10.33
CA GLY A 232 -5.30 27.19 9.35
C GLY A 232 -5.20 25.80 9.97
N VAL A 233 -4.49 25.65 11.10
CA VAL A 233 -4.38 24.37 11.82
C VAL A 233 -5.76 23.86 12.23
N LEU A 234 -6.59 24.74 12.82
CA LEU A 234 -7.94 24.38 13.24
C LEU A 234 -8.80 23.96 12.05
N VAL A 235 -8.82 24.74 10.97
CA VAL A 235 -9.58 24.43 9.74
C VAL A 235 -9.07 23.16 9.06
N GLY A 236 -7.76 22.92 9.06
CA GLY A 236 -7.14 21.79 8.40
C GLY A 236 -7.36 20.44 9.09
N GLY A 237 -7.78 20.43 10.36
CA GLY A 237 -8.00 19.18 11.11
C GLY A 237 -7.61 19.22 12.59
N GLY A 238 -7.04 20.32 13.09
CA GLY A 238 -6.66 20.45 14.50
C GLY A 238 -7.83 20.27 15.48
N TRP A 239 -9.07 20.45 15.01
CA TRP A 239 -10.30 20.17 15.76
C TRP A 239 -10.44 18.70 16.18
N TRP A 240 -9.82 17.75 15.47
CA TRP A 240 -9.96 16.32 15.78
C TRP A 240 -9.41 15.96 17.17
N LEU A 241 -8.33 16.62 17.60
CA LEU A 241 -7.80 16.44 18.96
C LEU A 241 -8.79 16.95 20.01
N ALA A 242 -9.47 18.06 19.74
CA ALA A 242 -10.52 18.58 20.61
C ALA A 242 -11.76 17.65 20.63
N PHE A 243 -12.12 17.08 19.48
CA PHE A 243 -13.16 16.05 19.39
C PHE A 243 -12.82 14.84 20.25
N ASN A 244 -11.57 14.37 20.22
CA ASN A 244 -11.12 13.24 21.05
C ASN A 244 -11.16 13.59 22.54
N VAL A 245 -10.65 14.75 22.93
CA VAL A 245 -10.69 15.22 24.33
C VAL A 245 -12.11 15.35 24.85
N TRP A 246 -13.05 15.80 24.02
CA TRP A 246 -14.45 15.94 24.39
C TRP A 246 -15.12 14.59 24.71
N HIS A 247 -14.83 13.55 23.94
CA HIS A 247 -15.49 12.24 24.10
C HIS A 247 -14.75 11.29 25.04
N TYR A 248 -13.41 11.32 25.03
CA TYR A 248 -12.56 10.35 25.74
C TYR A 248 -11.80 10.95 26.93
N GLY A 249 -11.89 12.27 27.13
CA GLY A 249 -11.21 12.98 28.22
C GLY A 249 -9.84 13.55 27.83
N TRP A 250 -9.34 14.45 28.67
CA TRP A 250 -8.04 15.12 28.48
C TRP A 250 -6.84 14.17 28.50
N ASP A 251 -7.04 12.96 29.03
CA ASP A 251 -6.03 11.94 29.20
C ASP A 251 -5.92 10.97 28.01
N ASP A 252 -6.79 11.09 26.98
CA ASP A 252 -6.69 10.31 25.75
C ASP A 252 -6.92 11.10 24.42
N PRO A 253 -6.21 12.21 24.19
CA PRO A 253 -6.36 13.01 22.96
C PRO A 253 -5.95 12.26 21.67
N LEU A 254 -5.18 11.17 21.80
CA LEU A 254 -4.64 10.38 20.71
C LEU A 254 -5.34 9.01 20.54
N LEU A 255 -6.34 8.72 21.36
CA LEU A 255 -7.13 7.49 21.32
C LEU A 255 -6.34 6.21 21.62
N PHE A 256 -5.22 6.31 22.34
CA PHE A 256 -4.39 5.16 22.70
C PHE A 256 -5.00 4.37 23.85
N LYS A 257 -5.67 5.02 24.81
CA LYS A 257 -6.31 4.31 25.94
C LYS A 257 -7.56 3.58 25.48
N ILE A 258 -8.48 4.26 24.80
CA ILE A 258 -9.66 3.59 24.26
C ILE A 258 -9.27 2.52 23.24
N GLY A 259 -8.25 2.77 22.41
CA GLY A 259 -7.73 1.81 21.46
C GLY A 259 -7.22 0.52 22.12
N SER A 260 -6.51 0.62 23.25
CA SER A 260 -6.04 -0.55 23.98
C SER A 260 -7.18 -1.31 24.68
N THR A 261 -8.17 -0.61 25.24
CA THR A 261 -9.36 -1.23 25.83
C THR A 261 -10.19 -2.01 24.80
N ILE A 262 -10.43 -1.40 23.64
CA ILE A 262 -11.16 -2.02 22.53
C ILE A 262 -10.37 -3.20 21.95
N SER A 263 -9.07 -3.03 21.72
CA SER A 263 -8.22 -4.13 21.25
C SER A 263 -8.22 -5.30 22.22
N ALA A 264 -8.11 -5.08 23.53
CA ALA A 264 -8.19 -6.15 24.53
C ALA A 264 -9.53 -6.92 24.49
N THR A 265 -10.62 -6.25 24.11
CA THR A 265 -11.96 -6.85 24.04
C THR A 265 -12.19 -7.65 22.75
N PHE A 266 -11.68 -7.15 21.61
CA PHE A 266 -11.98 -7.69 20.29
C PHE A 266 -10.82 -8.44 19.62
N THR A 267 -9.66 -8.57 20.28
CA THR A 267 -8.52 -9.33 19.73
C THR A 267 -8.88 -10.81 19.59
N LYS A 268 -8.57 -11.36 18.42
CA LYS A 268 -8.77 -12.77 18.06
C LYS A 268 -7.47 -13.52 17.85
N ILE A 269 -6.35 -12.80 17.86
CA ILE A 269 -5.01 -13.34 17.65
C ILE A 269 -4.42 -13.76 19.01
N ASP A 270 -3.72 -14.90 19.04
CA ASP A 270 -2.95 -15.32 20.21
C ASP A 270 -1.78 -14.34 20.43
N PRO A 271 -1.64 -13.72 21.63
CA PRO A 271 -0.52 -12.83 21.94
C PRO A 271 0.86 -13.41 21.62
N GLY A 272 1.05 -14.74 21.71
CA GLY A 272 2.32 -15.40 21.39
C GLY A 272 2.69 -15.40 19.90
N SER A 273 1.75 -15.09 19.01
CA SER A 273 1.99 -15.02 17.56
C SER A 273 2.52 -13.67 17.07
N VAL A 274 2.42 -12.62 17.90
CA VAL A 274 2.99 -11.30 17.60
C VAL A 274 4.47 -11.32 17.98
N GLN A 275 5.32 -11.47 16.97
CA GLN A 275 6.78 -11.52 17.16
C GLN A 275 7.43 -10.20 16.74
N SER A 276 8.48 -9.82 17.47
CA SER A 276 9.35 -8.68 17.18
C SER A 276 10.78 -9.16 16.95
N PHE A 277 11.61 -8.41 16.20
CA PHE A 277 13.01 -8.83 16.00
C PHE A 277 13.83 -8.83 17.30
N SER A 278 13.45 -7.99 18.28
CA SER A 278 14.10 -8.01 19.60
C SER A 278 13.80 -9.30 20.37
N ALA A 279 12.60 -9.86 20.22
CA ALA A 279 12.25 -11.17 20.78
C ALA A 279 13.05 -12.32 20.17
N GLU A 280 13.57 -12.15 18.94
CA GLU A 280 14.48 -13.12 18.30
C GLU A 280 15.94 -12.99 18.80
N GLY A 281 16.23 -12.07 19.73
CA GLY A 281 17.57 -11.84 20.28
C GLY A 281 18.48 -10.99 19.39
N VAL A 282 17.94 -10.37 18.35
CA VAL A 282 18.70 -9.56 17.38
C VAL A 282 18.84 -8.12 17.89
N SER A 283 20.05 -7.57 17.85
CA SER A 283 20.28 -6.17 18.19
C SER A 283 19.79 -5.23 17.07
N PHE A 284 19.46 -3.98 17.43
CA PHE A 284 19.04 -2.98 16.44
C PHE A 284 20.12 -2.74 15.35
N ALA A 285 21.40 -2.79 15.72
CA ALA A 285 22.51 -2.62 14.78
C ALA A 285 22.61 -3.79 13.80
N GLU A 286 22.44 -5.03 14.26
CA GLU A 286 22.39 -6.21 13.39
C GLU A 286 21.17 -6.19 12.46
N LEU A 287 20.02 -5.72 12.94
CA LEU A 287 18.82 -5.58 12.12
C LEU A 287 19.05 -4.61 10.95
N VAL A 288 19.57 -3.42 11.23
CA VAL A 288 19.69 -2.34 10.23
C VAL A 288 20.98 -2.43 9.43
N PHE A 289 22.14 -2.47 10.09
CA PHE A 289 23.44 -2.46 9.42
C PHE A 289 23.90 -3.87 9.02
N GLY A 290 23.57 -4.87 9.83
CA GLY A 290 23.76 -6.29 9.47
C GLY A 290 22.71 -6.79 8.49
N ASN A 291 21.65 -6.02 8.22
CA ASN A 291 20.55 -6.36 7.32
C ASN A 291 19.94 -7.74 7.64
N TYR A 292 19.73 -8.03 8.92
CA TYR A 292 19.19 -9.31 9.38
C TYR A 292 17.91 -9.68 8.62
N LYS A 293 17.84 -10.93 8.12
CA LYS A 293 16.75 -11.43 7.25
C LYS A 293 16.42 -10.49 6.07
N ASN A 294 17.41 -9.79 5.53
CA ASN A 294 17.26 -8.82 4.44
C ASN A 294 16.26 -7.69 4.78
N PHE A 295 16.14 -7.30 6.05
CA PHE A 295 15.17 -6.31 6.52
C PHE A 295 15.16 -5.01 5.70
N VAL A 296 16.34 -4.46 5.38
CA VAL A 296 16.48 -3.21 4.62
C VAL A 296 16.04 -3.42 3.17
N ASP A 297 16.47 -4.53 2.55
CA ASP A 297 16.14 -4.83 1.15
C ASP A 297 14.64 -5.12 0.98
N GLU A 298 14.04 -5.87 1.90
CA GLU A 298 12.61 -6.18 1.89
C GLU A 298 11.76 -4.95 2.19
N SER A 299 12.21 -4.08 3.10
CA SER A 299 11.58 -2.78 3.35
C SER A 299 11.64 -1.88 2.12
N LEU A 300 12.77 -1.87 1.42
CA LEU A 300 12.95 -1.11 0.18
C LEU A 300 12.10 -1.68 -0.95
N ALA A 301 12.11 -3.00 -1.15
CA ALA A 301 11.30 -3.67 -2.16
C ALA A 301 9.80 -3.42 -1.91
N SER A 302 9.36 -3.46 -0.64
CA SER A 302 7.99 -3.14 -0.26
C SER A 302 7.64 -1.65 -0.45
N ALA A 303 8.58 -0.73 -0.24
CA ALA A 303 8.36 0.69 -0.50
C ALA A 303 8.18 0.98 -2.01
N ILE A 304 8.89 0.25 -2.86
CA ILE A 304 8.86 0.44 -4.32
C ILE A 304 7.68 -0.29 -4.96
N GLY A 305 7.49 -1.57 -4.62
CA GLY A 305 6.46 -2.41 -5.23
C GLY A 305 6.53 -3.87 -4.78
N ASN A 306 6.14 -4.16 -3.55
CA ASN A 306 5.72 -5.50 -3.13
C ASN A 306 4.22 -5.40 -2.81
N LEU A 307 3.40 -5.56 -3.83
CA LEU A 307 2.00 -5.19 -3.86
C LEU A 307 1.11 -6.29 -3.25
N ASP A 308 -0.20 -6.02 -3.22
CA ASP A 308 -1.19 -6.92 -2.62
C ASP A 308 -0.86 -7.15 -1.13
N TRP A 309 -1.14 -8.33 -0.59
CA TRP A 309 -0.69 -8.76 0.74
C TRP A 309 0.80 -9.18 0.76
N LEU A 310 1.69 -8.37 0.16
CA LEU A 310 3.12 -8.65 -0.05
C LEU A 310 3.40 -9.90 -0.91
N ARG A 311 2.45 -10.24 -1.80
CA ARG A 311 2.50 -11.44 -2.67
C ARG A 311 3.04 -11.14 -4.07
N LEU A 312 3.03 -9.88 -4.48
CA LEU A 312 3.33 -9.47 -5.84
C LEU A 312 4.56 -8.56 -5.89
N ARG A 313 5.72 -9.15 -6.15
CA ARG A 313 6.96 -8.40 -6.44
C ARG A 313 7.02 -7.97 -7.90
N VAL A 314 7.47 -6.74 -8.12
CA VAL A 314 7.72 -6.21 -9.47
C VAL A 314 9.12 -6.61 -9.98
N GLY A 315 9.47 -6.21 -11.20
CA GLY A 315 10.74 -6.55 -11.81
C GLY A 315 11.94 -5.74 -11.33
N LEU A 316 13.13 -6.19 -11.76
CA LEU A 316 14.40 -5.50 -11.52
C LEU A 316 14.44 -4.05 -12.04
N PRO A 317 13.92 -3.70 -13.25
CA PRO A 317 13.99 -2.33 -13.75
C PRO A 317 13.30 -1.32 -12.81
N GLN A 318 12.19 -1.73 -12.19
CA GLN A 318 11.44 -0.92 -11.24
C GLN A 318 12.23 -0.73 -9.95
N TYR A 319 12.77 -1.80 -9.37
CA TYR A 319 13.62 -1.67 -8.18
C TYR A 319 14.85 -0.81 -8.46
N LEU A 320 15.51 -1.01 -9.61
CA LEU A 320 16.71 -0.25 -9.97
C LEU A 320 16.47 1.26 -10.06
N ILE A 321 15.43 1.70 -10.78
CA ILE A 321 15.17 3.14 -10.96
C ILE A 321 14.90 3.83 -9.63
N TYR A 322 14.08 3.24 -8.75
CA TYR A 322 13.71 3.84 -7.48
C TYR A 322 14.83 3.73 -6.44
N THR A 323 15.60 2.65 -6.43
CA THR A 323 16.81 2.55 -5.60
C THR A 323 17.84 3.59 -6.00
N VAL A 324 18.04 3.85 -7.30
CA VAL A 324 18.94 4.93 -7.76
C VAL A 324 18.43 6.30 -7.29
N VAL A 325 17.13 6.59 -7.44
CA VAL A 325 16.54 7.86 -6.96
C VAL A 325 16.74 8.03 -5.45
N LEU A 326 16.47 6.99 -4.67
CA LEU A 326 16.64 7.01 -3.22
C LEU A 326 18.10 7.21 -2.83
N THR A 327 19.00 6.38 -3.36
CA THR A 327 20.44 6.41 -3.04
C THR A 327 21.08 7.73 -3.45
N VAL A 328 20.79 8.25 -4.65
CA VAL A 328 21.32 9.56 -5.08
C VAL A 328 20.75 10.67 -4.19
N GLY A 329 19.45 10.64 -3.87
CA GLY A 329 18.83 11.63 -3.00
C GLY A 329 19.41 11.64 -1.58
N THR A 330 19.63 10.47 -0.98
CA THR A 330 20.14 10.37 0.40
C THR A 330 21.65 10.61 0.49
N LEU A 331 22.46 10.12 -0.45
CA LEU A 331 23.92 10.32 -0.42
C LEU A 331 24.35 11.74 -0.82
N TYR A 332 23.52 12.47 -1.57
CA TYR A 332 23.82 13.83 -2.01
C TYR A 332 24.03 14.81 -0.84
N VAL A 333 23.23 14.71 0.22
CA VAL A 333 23.30 15.67 1.34
C VAL A 333 24.57 15.50 2.18
N PRO A 334 24.97 14.29 2.62
CA PRO A 334 26.27 14.07 3.24
C PRO A 334 27.45 14.54 2.37
N PHE A 335 27.42 14.27 1.07
CA PHE A 335 28.44 14.78 0.15
C PHE A 335 28.48 16.32 0.14
N ARG A 336 27.32 16.96 0.12
CA ARG A 336 27.20 18.43 0.18
C ARG A 336 27.69 19.00 1.51
N TRP A 337 27.49 18.30 2.63
CA TRP A 337 28.07 18.68 3.92
C TRP A 337 29.59 18.65 3.87
N LEU A 338 30.19 17.56 3.38
CA LEU A 338 31.66 17.44 3.26
C LEU A 338 32.26 18.57 2.41
N VAL A 339 31.65 18.89 1.27
CA VAL A 339 32.09 20.01 0.42
C VAL A 339 31.95 21.35 1.15
N SER A 340 30.87 21.55 1.90
CA SER A 340 30.62 22.80 2.65
C SER A 340 31.60 22.97 3.81
N VAL A 341 31.88 21.91 4.56
CA VAL A 341 32.88 21.88 5.63
C VAL A 341 34.28 22.14 5.06
N GLY A 342 34.65 21.48 3.96
CA GLY A 342 35.94 21.71 3.30
C GLY A 342 36.13 23.14 2.80
N ARG A 343 35.04 23.80 2.34
CA ARG A 343 35.08 25.23 1.98
C ARG A 343 35.23 26.12 3.21
N TRP A 344 34.49 25.84 4.27
CA TRP A 344 34.56 26.59 5.52
C TRP A 344 35.96 26.53 6.14
N ILE A 345 36.59 25.34 6.18
CA ILE A 345 37.97 25.14 6.65
C ILE A 345 38.97 25.96 5.79
N ARG A 346 38.72 26.08 4.48
CA ARG A 346 39.54 26.90 3.56
C ARG A 346 39.21 28.41 3.62
N GLY A 347 38.41 28.86 4.57
CA GLY A 347 38.00 30.26 4.71
C GLY A 347 37.03 30.76 3.63
N ASN A 348 36.46 29.86 2.82
CA ASN A 348 35.52 30.22 1.77
C ASN A 348 34.08 30.25 2.29
N ALA A 349 33.27 31.21 1.83
CA ALA A 349 31.87 31.29 2.17
C ALA A 349 31.07 30.06 1.66
N ILE A 350 30.14 29.58 2.47
CA ILE A 350 29.22 28.50 2.09
C ILE A 350 28.25 29.01 1.02
N THR A 351 28.19 28.33 -0.12
CA THR A 351 27.27 28.67 -1.20
C THR A 351 25.84 28.24 -0.88
N GLN A 352 24.90 29.18 -0.91
CA GLN A 352 23.45 28.94 -0.72
C GLN A 352 23.09 28.27 0.63
N PRO A 353 23.40 28.90 1.78
CA PRO A 353 23.22 28.30 3.10
C PRO A 353 21.76 27.94 3.40
N ARG A 354 20.79 28.73 2.94
CA ARG A 354 19.37 28.42 3.15
C ARG A 354 18.93 27.14 2.43
N ARG A 355 19.42 26.92 1.21
CA ARG A 355 19.14 25.70 0.44
C ARG A 355 19.74 24.49 1.16
N LEU A 356 20.96 24.63 1.70
CA LEU A 356 21.61 23.60 2.49
C LEU A 356 20.80 23.24 3.75
N ILE A 357 20.25 24.24 4.45
CA ILE A 357 19.38 24.02 5.61
C ILE A 357 18.13 23.22 5.22
N LEU A 358 17.42 23.64 4.16
CA LEU A 358 16.23 22.91 3.69
C LEU A 358 16.54 21.45 3.38
N GLU A 359 17.57 21.20 2.58
CA GLU A 359 17.97 19.85 2.19
C GLU A 359 18.42 19.02 3.40
N THR A 360 19.09 19.64 4.37
CA THR A 360 19.47 18.99 5.63
C THR A 360 18.23 18.56 6.42
N LEU A 361 17.23 19.43 6.56
CA LEU A 361 15.99 19.11 7.27
C LEU A 361 15.19 18.01 6.57
N LEU A 362 15.13 18.05 5.23
CA LEU A 362 14.48 17.01 4.43
C LEU A 362 15.20 15.67 4.56
N PHE A 363 16.54 15.66 4.53
CA PHE A 363 17.35 14.45 4.74
C PHE A 363 17.14 13.86 6.12
N LEU A 364 17.21 14.69 7.18
CA LEU A 364 16.99 14.24 8.54
C LEU A 364 15.57 13.70 8.74
N ALA A 365 14.56 14.29 8.09
CA ALA A 365 13.20 13.76 8.11
C ALA A 365 13.09 12.36 7.48
N VAL A 366 13.77 12.11 6.35
CA VAL A 366 13.83 10.78 5.72
C VAL A 366 14.51 9.76 6.63
N VAL A 367 15.66 10.11 7.20
CA VAL A 367 16.40 9.24 8.13
C VAL A 367 15.58 8.95 9.38
N PHE A 368 14.92 9.96 9.95
CA PHE A 368 14.08 9.80 11.13
C PHE A 368 12.85 8.93 10.86
N GLN A 369 12.20 9.08 9.70
CA GLN A 369 11.10 8.22 9.28
C GLN A 369 11.53 6.74 9.25
N PHE A 370 12.69 6.45 8.63
CA PHE A 370 13.23 5.10 8.56
C PHE A 370 13.63 4.59 9.95
N PHE A 371 14.27 5.42 10.77
CA PHE A 371 14.68 5.06 12.13
C PHE A 371 13.48 4.65 12.99
N VAL A 372 12.43 5.46 13.06
CA VAL A 372 11.23 5.16 13.86
C VAL A 372 10.52 3.91 13.32
N TYR A 373 10.44 3.75 12.00
CA TYR A 373 9.95 2.52 11.39
C TYR A 373 10.76 1.30 11.83
N ALA A 374 12.10 1.34 11.73
CA ALA A 374 12.95 0.23 12.15
C ALA A 374 12.83 -0.07 13.65
N VAL A 375 12.72 0.95 14.50
CA VAL A 375 12.52 0.78 15.95
C VAL A 375 11.18 0.12 16.24
N TYR A 376 10.11 0.50 15.54
CA TYR A 376 8.80 -0.14 15.68
C TYR A 376 8.88 -1.64 15.34
N GLN A 377 9.54 -1.99 14.23
CA GLN A 377 9.70 -3.37 13.78
C GLN A 377 10.54 -4.21 14.73
N TRP A 378 11.54 -3.56 15.34
CA TRP A 378 12.43 -4.18 16.29
C TRP A 378 11.75 -4.46 17.62
N LEU A 379 10.97 -3.51 18.15
CA LEU A 379 10.40 -3.58 19.49
C LEU A 379 8.98 -4.15 19.55
N GLN A 380 8.13 -3.86 18.56
CA GLN A 380 6.70 -4.12 18.64
C GLN A 380 6.30 -5.35 17.82
N GLU A 381 6.42 -5.28 16.50
CA GLU A 381 5.91 -6.32 15.62
C GLU A 381 6.62 -6.30 14.28
N ILE A 382 6.94 -7.48 13.73
CA ILE A 382 7.52 -7.62 12.40
C ILE A 382 6.43 -7.44 11.33
N GLN A 383 6.35 -6.24 10.75
CA GLN A 383 5.47 -5.95 9.61
C GLN A 383 6.24 -5.26 8.48
N VAL A 384 7.12 -6.00 7.77
CA VAL A 384 8.09 -5.43 6.79
C VAL A 384 7.40 -4.78 5.58
N GLN A 385 6.82 -3.60 5.82
CA GLN A 385 5.98 -2.84 4.90
C GLN A 385 6.57 -1.46 4.70
N GLY A 386 7.23 -1.26 3.56
CA GLY A 386 7.90 -0.01 3.23
C GLY A 386 6.96 1.16 2.97
N LYS A 387 5.65 0.92 2.86
CA LYS A 387 4.63 1.96 2.68
C LYS A 387 4.66 3.03 3.77
N TYR A 388 5.06 2.67 5.00
CA TYR A 388 5.18 3.60 6.12
C TYR A 388 6.25 4.68 5.94
N MET A 389 7.17 4.50 4.99
CA MET A 389 8.20 5.50 4.65
C MET A 389 7.73 6.50 3.60
N LEU A 390 6.66 6.20 2.86
CA LEU A 390 6.21 7.02 1.74
C LEU A 390 5.74 8.44 2.09
N PRO A 391 5.34 8.80 3.34
CA PRO A 391 5.08 10.20 3.66
C PRO A 391 6.27 11.12 3.34
N THR A 392 7.51 10.64 3.41
CA THR A 392 8.71 11.42 3.07
C THR A 392 9.17 11.27 1.61
N LEU A 393 8.38 10.62 0.74
CA LEU A 393 8.69 10.42 -0.67
C LEU A 393 9.00 11.75 -1.41
N MET A 394 8.24 12.80 -1.09
CA MET A 394 8.48 14.13 -1.67
C MET A 394 9.82 14.72 -1.23
N ALA A 395 10.25 14.47 0.02
CA ALA A 395 11.56 14.90 0.52
C ALA A 395 12.68 14.24 -0.28
N VAL A 396 12.65 12.90 -0.43
CA VAL A 396 13.61 12.15 -1.24
C VAL A 396 13.65 12.67 -2.68
N THR A 397 12.49 12.92 -3.27
CA THR A 397 12.38 13.41 -4.65
C THR A 397 13.02 14.80 -4.81
N ILE A 398 12.82 15.72 -3.87
CA ILE A 398 13.48 17.03 -3.88
C ILE A 398 15.01 16.87 -3.77
N LEU A 399 15.50 16.01 -2.87
CA LEU A 399 16.93 15.78 -2.70
C LEU A 399 17.58 15.19 -3.96
N PHE A 400 16.90 14.23 -4.60
CA PHE A 400 17.33 13.68 -5.89
C PHE A 400 17.45 14.78 -6.96
N PHE A 401 16.42 15.62 -7.13
CA PHE A 401 16.49 16.70 -8.12
C PHE A 401 17.46 17.81 -7.73
N ALA A 402 17.76 18.01 -6.44
CA ALA A 402 18.80 18.92 -5.99
C ALA A 402 20.19 18.44 -6.45
N ALA A 403 20.45 17.13 -6.36
CA ALA A 403 21.66 16.53 -6.92
C ALA A 403 21.73 16.72 -8.44
N MET A 404 20.63 16.43 -9.15
CA MET A 404 20.56 16.58 -10.60
C MET A 404 20.72 18.04 -11.06
N ASP A 405 20.18 19.00 -10.31
CA ASP A 405 20.33 20.44 -10.60
C ASP A 405 21.79 20.89 -10.47
N ASP A 406 22.48 20.44 -9.42
CA ASP A 406 23.89 20.76 -9.21
C ASP A 406 24.79 20.14 -10.29
N ILE A 407 24.52 18.88 -10.67
CA ILE A 407 25.21 18.21 -11.79
C ILE A 407 24.99 18.99 -13.08
N ARG A 408 23.74 19.38 -13.38
CA ARG A 408 23.38 20.15 -14.58
C ARG A 408 24.06 21.52 -14.65
N ARG A 409 24.30 22.18 -13.51
CA ARG A 409 25.00 23.47 -13.44
C ARG A 409 26.50 23.38 -13.75
N THR A 410 27.07 22.18 -13.79
CA THR A 410 28.48 21.97 -14.12
C THR A 410 28.75 22.30 -15.60
N LYS A 411 29.79 23.11 -15.87
CA LYS A 411 30.11 23.62 -17.22
C LYS A 411 30.27 22.52 -18.28
N THR A 412 30.78 21.36 -17.88
CA THR A 412 31.05 20.21 -18.76
C THR A 412 29.77 19.65 -19.37
N LEU A 413 28.74 19.43 -18.55
CA LEU A 413 27.48 18.84 -18.99
C LEU A 413 26.68 19.81 -19.85
N ARG A 414 26.65 21.09 -19.48
CA ARG A 414 25.96 22.14 -20.26
C ARG A 414 26.53 22.33 -21.67
N ARG A 415 27.81 21.99 -21.89
CA ARG A 415 28.45 22.06 -23.22
C ARG A 415 28.15 20.85 -24.11
N HIS A 416 27.91 19.67 -23.53
CA HIS A 416 27.76 18.41 -24.27
C HIS A 416 26.33 17.87 -24.26
N GLU A 417 25.35 18.61 -23.74
CA GLU A 417 23.96 18.15 -23.68
C GLU A 417 23.38 18.01 -25.10
N PRO A 418 23.05 16.78 -25.56
CA PRO A 418 22.51 16.56 -26.88
C PRO A 418 21.10 17.17 -27.00
N LYS A 419 20.84 17.88 -28.09
CA LYS A 419 19.55 18.50 -28.39
C LYS A 419 18.99 17.91 -29.68
N ILE A 420 17.72 17.55 -29.67
CA ILE A 420 16.99 17.17 -30.88
C ILE A 420 16.40 18.45 -31.46
N ALA A 421 16.63 18.70 -32.76
CA ALA A 421 16.02 19.80 -33.50
C ALA A 421 14.80 19.29 -34.27
N PHE A 422 13.65 19.92 -34.06
CA PHE A 422 12.43 19.69 -34.84
C PHE A 422 12.06 20.96 -35.62
N GLY A 423 11.65 20.81 -36.88
CA GLY A 423 11.11 21.89 -37.72
C GLY A 423 11.85 22.13 -39.04
N GLY A 424 11.15 22.78 -39.98
CA GLY A 424 11.66 23.20 -41.29
C GLY A 424 12.42 24.53 -41.25
N PRO A 425 12.78 25.10 -42.42
CA PRO A 425 13.64 26.30 -42.53
C PRO A 425 13.12 27.53 -41.76
N SER A 426 11.82 27.63 -41.52
CA SER A 426 11.15 28.77 -40.89
C SER A 426 11.08 28.72 -39.35
N GLY A 427 11.58 27.65 -38.70
CA GLY A 427 11.64 27.61 -37.23
C GLY A 427 12.13 26.27 -36.66
N ARG A 428 13.36 26.25 -36.13
CA ARG A 428 13.94 25.08 -35.43
C ARG A 428 13.66 25.16 -33.93
N TRP A 429 12.88 24.21 -33.43
CA TRP A 429 12.66 23.96 -32.01
C TRP A 429 13.71 22.98 -31.50
N HIS A 430 14.45 23.35 -30.45
CA HIS A 430 15.46 22.48 -29.84
C HIS A 430 14.94 21.93 -28.51
N ILE A 431 14.80 20.61 -28.40
CA ILE A 431 14.37 19.91 -27.18
C ILE A 431 15.57 19.17 -26.60
N PRO A 432 15.87 19.30 -25.29
CA PRO A 432 16.93 18.53 -24.65
C PRO A 432 16.56 17.03 -24.66
N LEU A 433 17.45 16.19 -25.18
CA LEU A 433 17.21 14.75 -25.36
C LEU A 433 17.09 14.00 -24.02
N LEU A 434 17.92 14.38 -23.04
CA LEU A 434 18.08 13.64 -21.79
C LEU A 434 16.79 13.63 -20.92
N PRO A 435 16.08 14.75 -20.76
CA PRO A 435 14.72 14.78 -20.21
C PRO A 435 13.71 13.88 -20.92
N VAL A 436 13.72 13.84 -22.25
CA VAL A 436 12.78 13.02 -23.04
C VAL A 436 13.06 11.56 -22.79
N LEU A 437 14.32 11.15 -22.83
CA LEU A 437 14.74 9.78 -22.51
C LEU A 437 14.36 9.38 -21.09
N ALA A 438 14.53 10.28 -20.10
CA ALA A 438 14.14 10.01 -18.72
C ALA A 438 12.63 9.78 -18.58
N VAL A 439 11.80 10.61 -19.23
CA VAL A 439 10.34 10.45 -19.25
C VAL A 439 9.94 9.13 -19.91
N CYS A 440 10.50 8.83 -21.09
CA CYS A 440 10.22 7.58 -21.80
C CYS A 440 10.64 6.36 -20.98
N LEU A 441 11.79 6.43 -20.31
CA LEU A 441 12.28 5.35 -19.45
C LEU A 441 11.33 5.07 -18.28
N ILE A 442 10.89 6.12 -17.56
CA ILE A 442 9.96 5.95 -16.42
C ILE A 442 8.66 5.30 -16.89
N ILE A 443 8.09 5.78 -18.01
CA ILE A 443 6.85 5.24 -18.58
C ILE A 443 7.06 3.78 -19.02
N ALA A 444 8.18 3.46 -19.69
CA ALA A 444 8.47 2.12 -20.15
C ALA A 444 8.67 1.13 -18.99
N VAL A 445 9.39 1.53 -17.94
CA VAL A 445 9.58 0.73 -16.72
C VAL A 445 8.25 0.48 -16.01
N HIS A 446 7.37 1.48 -15.96
CA HIS A 446 6.04 1.30 -15.41
C HIS A 446 5.16 0.37 -16.26
N ALA A 447 5.16 0.55 -17.58
CA ALA A 447 4.42 -0.30 -18.51
C ALA A 447 4.90 -1.76 -18.46
N ASP A 448 6.21 -1.99 -18.30
CA ASP A 448 6.79 -3.31 -18.07
C ASP A 448 6.25 -3.97 -16.79
N ALA A 449 6.17 -3.21 -15.69
CA ALA A 449 5.59 -3.70 -14.43
C ALA A 449 4.13 -4.13 -14.61
N MET A 450 3.33 -3.29 -15.26
CA MET A 450 1.93 -3.58 -15.51
C MET A 450 1.77 -4.83 -16.38
N ARG A 451 2.51 -4.92 -17.49
CA ARG A 451 2.38 -6.00 -18.47
C ARG A 451 2.86 -7.35 -17.95
N ARG A 452 3.98 -7.39 -17.23
CA ARG A 452 4.63 -8.66 -16.86
C ARG A 452 4.26 -9.17 -15.48
N PHE A 453 3.88 -8.28 -14.56
CA PHE A 453 3.67 -8.63 -13.15
C PHE A 453 2.23 -8.36 -12.73
N VAL A 454 1.75 -7.11 -12.84
CA VAL A 454 0.46 -6.71 -12.25
C VAL A 454 -0.73 -7.32 -12.98
N ILE A 455 -0.83 -7.16 -14.30
CA ILE A 455 -1.96 -7.69 -15.08
C ILE A 455 -2.02 -9.21 -15.01
N PRO A 456 -0.93 -9.97 -15.23
CA PRO A 456 -0.98 -11.43 -15.13
C PRO A 456 -1.27 -11.96 -13.73
N PHE A 457 -0.98 -11.20 -12.67
CA PHE A 457 -1.28 -11.62 -11.29
C PHE A 457 -2.78 -11.56 -10.99
N TYR A 458 -3.46 -10.48 -11.38
CA TYR A 458 -4.90 -10.30 -11.14
C TYR A 458 -5.78 -10.91 -12.22
N HIS A 459 -5.26 -11.03 -13.44
CA HIS A 459 -5.91 -11.68 -14.58
C HIS A 459 -4.96 -12.72 -15.16
N PRO A 460 -4.78 -13.87 -14.48
CA PRO A 460 -3.91 -14.91 -14.96
C PRO A 460 -4.38 -15.36 -16.36
N PRO A 461 -3.46 -15.48 -17.34
CA PRO A 461 -3.83 -16.00 -18.65
C PRO A 461 -4.45 -17.38 -18.44
N ALA A 462 -5.54 -17.66 -19.15
CA ALA A 462 -6.17 -18.97 -19.11
C ALA A 462 -5.10 -20.03 -19.46
N LYS A 463 -4.59 -20.72 -18.42
CA LYS A 463 -3.75 -21.89 -18.64
C LYS A 463 -4.68 -22.97 -19.13
N MET A 464 -4.38 -23.57 -20.30
CA MET A 464 -5.02 -24.82 -20.67
C MET A 464 -4.66 -25.85 -19.60
N LEU A 465 -5.57 -26.05 -18.64
CA LEU A 465 -5.53 -27.20 -17.76
C LEU A 465 -5.84 -28.40 -18.65
N GLY A 466 -4.79 -29.11 -19.08
CA GLY A 466 -4.95 -30.42 -19.70
C GLY A 466 -5.31 -31.41 -18.61
N LEU A 467 -6.47 -32.06 -18.73
CA LEU A 467 -6.76 -33.25 -17.94
C LEU A 467 -5.77 -34.35 -18.38
N GLY A 468 -5.00 -34.88 -17.44
CA GLY A 468 -4.25 -36.11 -17.68
C GLY A 468 -5.20 -37.29 -17.85
N ALA A 469 -4.69 -38.43 -18.33
CA ALA A 469 -5.48 -39.66 -18.36
C ALA A 469 -5.87 -40.08 -16.94
N PHE A 470 -7.12 -40.53 -16.77
CA PHE A 470 -7.58 -41.11 -15.51
C PHE A 470 -7.01 -42.51 -15.32
N THR A 471 -6.55 -42.80 -14.11
CA THR A 471 -6.23 -44.16 -13.68
C THR A 471 -7.49 -44.79 -13.12
N LEU A 472 -7.95 -45.89 -13.71
CA LEU A 472 -9.12 -46.62 -13.21
C LEU A 472 -8.76 -47.42 -11.96
N LEU A 473 -9.62 -47.35 -10.95
CA LEU A 473 -9.55 -48.17 -9.75
C LEU A 473 -10.49 -49.36 -9.90
N ASP A 474 -9.98 -50.56 -9.61
CA ASP A 474 -10.77 -51.79 -9.64
C ASP A 474 -11.63 -51.90 -8.37
N LEU A 475 -12.94 -51.67 -8.53
CA LEU A 475 -13.94 -51.83 -7.46
C LEU A 475 -14.55 -53.25 -7.44
N GLY A 476 -14.01 -54.18 -8.23
CA GLY A 476 -14.44 -55.58 -8.29
C GLY A 476 -14.07 -56.41 -7.07
N SER A 477 -13.25 -55.87 -6.16
CA SER A 477 -12.86 -56.50 -4.90
C SER A 477 -12.92 -55.54 -3.73
N ASP A 478 -12.96 -56.08 -2.51
CA ASP A 478 -12.90 -55.36 -1.25
C ASP A 478 -11.46 -55.10 -0.78
N LYS A 479 -10.44 -55.48 -1.56
CA LYS A 479 -9.02 -55.32 -1.22
C LYS A 479 -8.59 -53.87 -0.98
N LEU A 480 -9.33 -52.91 -1.54
CA LEU A 480 -9.06 -51.48 -1.33
C LEU A 480 -9.71 -50.94 -0.06
N VAL A 481 -10.42 -51.76 0.72
CA VAL A 481 -11.13 -51.36 1.94
C VAL A 481 -10.41 -51.96 3.16
N THR A 482 -9.99 -51.09 4.08
CA THR A 482 -9.29 -51.48 5.32
C THR A 482 -10.23 -51.52 6.53
N GLY A 483 -11.39 -50.87 6.45
CA GLY A 483 -12.39 -50.89 7.50
C GLY A 483 -13.67 -50.17 7.09
N ILE A 484 -14.78 -50.56 7.72
CA ILE A 484 -16.10 -49.96 7.48
C ILE A 484 -16.75 -49.70 8.84
N LYS A 485 -17.41 -48.55 8.98
CA LYS A 485 -18.26 -48.21 10.14
C LYS A 485 -19.60 -47.72 9.65
N ASN A 486 -20.67 -48.16 10.30
CA ASN A 486 -22.05 -47.72 10.05
C ASN A 486 -22.52 -47.85 8.58
N ALA A 487 -21.88 -48.70 7.79
CA ALA A 487 -22.25 -49.02 6.42
C ALA A 487 -21.99 -50.50 6.14
N GLU A 488 -22.69 -51.03 5.14
CA GLU A 488 -22.41 -52.35 4.56
C GLU A 488 -21.90 -52.17 3.14
N LEU A 489 -20.84 -52.89 2.76
CA LEU A 489 -20.24 -52.83 1.43
C LEU A 489 -20.13 -54.23 0.85
N ASN A 490 -20.73 -54.44 -0.32
CA ASN A 490 -20.59 -55.67 -1.10
C ASN A 490 -19.89 -55.36 -2.41
N ALA A 491 -18.73 -55.97 -2.64
CA ALA A 491 -18.00 -55.86 -3.91
C ALA A 491 -18.54 -56.88 -4.91
N SER A 492 -18.73 -56.45 -6.15
CA SER A 492 -19.19 -57.26 -7.28
C SER A 492 -18.41 -56.89 -8.55
N SER A 493 -18.52 -57.67 -9.62
CA SER A 493 -17.89 -57.36 -10.91
C SER A 493 -18.32 -56.00 -11.50
N ASP A 494 -19.48 -55.49 -11.07
CA ASP A 494 -20.06 -54.23 -11.53
C ASP A 494 -19.71 -53.04 -10.60
N GLY A 495 -18.94 -53.29 -9.54
CA GLY A 495 -18.48 -52.29 -8.57
C GLY A 495 -18.96 -52.54 -7.13
N TRP A 496 -18.84 -51.51 -6.29
CA TRP A 496 -19.27 -51.55 -4.89
C TRP A 496 -20.75 -51.19 -4.75
N ARG A 497 -21.49 -52.06 -4.06
CA ARG A 497 -22.81 -51.73 -3.51
C ARG A 497 -22.64 -51.33 -2.06
N ILE A 498 -22.92 -50.05 -1.76
CA ILE A 498 -22.80 -49.48 -0.42
C ILE A 498 -24.20 -49.23 0.13
N THR A 499 -24.49 -49.75 1.32
CA THR A 499 -25.70 -49.48 2.09
C THR A 499 -25.32 -48.68 3.32
N SER A 500 -25.66 -47.39 3.34
CA SER A 500 -25.46 -46.53 4.53
C SER A 500 -26.49 -46.87 5.61
N LEU A 501 -26.04 -47.23 6.81
CA LEU A 501 -26.94 -47.58 7.93
C LEU A 501 -27.37 -46.35 8.72
N ASN A 502 -26.56 -45.30 8.72
CA ASN A 502 -26.88 -43.98 9.28
C ASN A 502 -26.05 -42.86 8.61
N ALA A 503 -26.29 -41.62 9.04
CA ALA A 503 -25.63 -40.41 8.51
C ALA A 503 -24.13 -40.28 8.87
N ASP A 504 -23.53 -41.25 9.56
CA ASP A 504 -22.11 -41.27 9.93
C ASP A 504 -21.43 -42.56 9.42
N SER A 505 -21.82 -42.94 8.19
CA SER A 505 -21.26 -44.05 7.42
C SER A 505 -19.85 -43.71 6.97
N GLN A 506 -18.88 -44.58 7.25
CA GLN A 506 -17.45 -44.34 6.96
C GLN A 506 -16.80 -45.58 6.37
N ILE A 507 -16.14 -45.42 5.22
CA ILE A 507 -15.38 -46.46 4.53
C ILE A 507 -13.92 -46.03 4.47
N PHE A 508 -13.03 -46.79 5.09
CA PHE A 508 -11.60 -46.53 5.13
C PHE A 508 -10.91 -47.26 3.98
N LEU A 509 -10.15 -46.53 3.17
CA LEU A 509 -9.46 -47.06 2.00
C LEU A 509 -8.02 -47.45 2.31
N ASP A 510 -7.49 -48.40 1.55
CA ASP A 510 -6.11 -48.85 1.68
C ASP A 510 -5.12 -47.71 1.39
N PRO A 511 -4.06 -47.53 2.22
CA PRO A 511 -3.04 -46.51 1.98
C PRO A 511 -2.38 -46.55 0.60
N GLN A 512 -2.38 -47.70 -0.11
CA GLN A 512 -1.87 -47.78 -1.48
C GLN A 512 -2.66 -46.86 -2.45
N VAL A 513 -3.93 -46.57 -2.17
CA VAL A 513 -4.72 -45.62 -2.97
C VAL A 513 -4.13 -44.20 -2.90
N CYS A 514 -3.49 -43.84 -1.78
CA CYS A 514 -2.81 -42.55 -1.64
C CYS A 514 -1.61 -42.40 -2.59
N GLU A 515 -0.95 -43.49 -2.99
CA GLU A 515 0.19 -43.45 -3.92
C GLU A 515 -0.25 -43.05 -5.35
N LEU A 516 -1.52 -43.23 -5.67
CA LEU A 516 -2.11 -42.87 -6.96
C LEU A 516 -2.54 -41.38 -7.01
N LEU A 517 -2.62 -40.71 -5.86
CA LEU A 517 -3.05 -39.31 -5.77
C LEU A 517 -1.88 -38.36 -5.97
N LYS A 518 -2.07 -37.37 -6.84
CA LYS A 518 -1.11 -36.29 -7.09
C LYS A 518 -1.49 -35.03 -6.30
N PRO A 519 -0.55 -34.10 -6.06
CA PRO A 519 -0.81 -32.82 -5.39
C PRO A 519 -1.89 -31.95 -6.04
N SER A 520 -2.22 -32.21 -7.30
CA SER A 520 -3.33 -31.58 -8.02
C SER A 520 -4.05 -32.65 -8.82
N GLY A 521 -4.88 -33.44 -8.14
CA GLY A 521 -5.62 -34.56 -8.68
C GLY A 521 -7.11 -34.29 -8.82
N LEU A 522 -7.77 -35.00 -9.73
CA LEU A 522 -9.22 -35.03 -9.87
C LEU A 522 -9.67 -36.48 -9.75
N ILE A 523 -10.63 -36.76 -8.87
CA ILE A 523 -11.28 -38.07 -8.80
C ILE A 523 -12.64 -37.96 -9.51
N GLU A 524 -12.87 -38.87 -10.44
CA GLU A 524 -14.18 -39.12 -11.03
C GLU A 524 -14.81 -40.33 -10.33
N ILE A 525 -15.99 -40.15 -9.73
CA ILE A 525 -16.79 -41.24 -9.18
C ILE A 525 -18.09 -41.32 -9.96
N LYS A 526 -18.31 -42.47 -10.60
CA LYS A 526 -19.59 -42.80 -11.23
C LYS A 526 -20.36 -43.68 -10.27
N LEU A 527 -21.59 -43.28 -9.94
CA LEU A 527 -22.43 -44.00 -8.99
C LEU A 527 -23.90 -43.98 -9.40
N ILE A 528 -24.64 -44.95 -8.89
CA ILE A 528 -26.11 -45.00 -8.98
C ILE A 528 -26.63 -44.96 -7.55
N SER A 529 -27.55 -44.03 -7.26
CA SER A 529 -28.11 -43.85 -5.92
C SER A 529 -29.62 -44.06 -5.90
N ASP A 530 -30.14 -44.67 -4.83
CA ASP A 530 -31.58 -44.83 -4.60
C ASP A 530 -32.26 -43.52 -4.15
N GLY A 531 -31.49 -42.51 -3.73
CA GLY A 531 -31.98 -41.23 -3.19
C GLY A 531 -30.95 -40.10 -3.29
N PRO A 532 -31.35 -38.85 -3.03
CA PRO A 532 -30.41 -37.73 -2.93
C PRO A 532 -29.54 -37.86 -1.66
N GLY A 533 -28.28 -37.48 -1.75
CA GLY A 533 -27.34 -37.63 -0.65
C GLY A 533 -26.06 -36.82 -0.84
N ILE A 534 -25.13 -37.00 0.09
CA ILE A 534 -23.82 -36.35 0.06
C ILE A 534 -22.73 -37.42 0.11
N LEU A 535 -21.74 -37.28 -0.76
CA LEU A 535 -20.52 -38.06 -0.71
C LEU A 535 -19.39 -37.14 -0.28
N GLN A 536 -18.76 -37.46 0.84
CA GLN A 536 -17.59 -36.72 1.30
C GLN A 536 -16.35 -37.63 1.28
N LEU A 537 -15.25 -37.08 0.76
CA LEU A 537 -13.97 -37.75 0.71
C LEU A 537 -12.99 -36.98 1.60
N PHE A 538 -12.35 -37.70 2.51
CA PHE A 538 -11.38 -37.20 3.47
C PHE A 538 -10.00 -37.79 3.20
N TRP A 539 -8.95 -36.99 3.38
CA TRP A 539 -7.57 -37.43 3.34
C TRP A 539 -6.75 -36.86 4.50
N SER A 540 -5.75 -37.59 4.98
CA SER A 540 -4.84 -37.09 6.02
C SER A 540 -3.41 -37.58 5.84
N GLY A 541 -2.44 -36.72 6.17
CA GLY A 541 -1.01 -37.06 6.26
C GLY A 541 -0.54 -37.41 7.68
N THR A 542 -1.43 -37.29 8.68
CA THR A 542 -1.13 -37.54 10.11
C THR A 542 -1.93 -38.74 10.64
N ARG A 543 -1.66 -39.22 11.87
CA ARG A 543 -2.25 -40.46 12.45
C ARG A 543 -3.79 -40.43 12.67
N GLY A 544 -4.51 -39.43 12.17
CA GLY A 544 -5.97 -39.34 12.27
C GLY A 544 -6.60 -38.40 11.24
N PHE A 545 -7.91 -38.51 11.03
CA PHE A 545 -8.69 -37.56 10.24
C PHE A 545 -9.07 -36.37 11.13
N ILE A 546 -8.59 -35.18 10.78
CA ILE A 546 -8.98 -33.93 11.45
C ILE A 546 -10.04 -33.27 10.55
N ASP A 547 -11.25 -33.08 11.09
CA ASP A 547 -12.35 -32.41 10.40
C ASP A 547 -12.05 -30.92 10.21
N ARG A 548 -11.41 -30.58 9.09
CA ARG A 548 -11.37 -29.21 8.58
C ARG A 548 -11.77 -29.21 7.11
N ILE A 549 -13.00 -28.76 6.86
CA ILE A 549 -13.57 -28.59 5.52
C ILE A 549 -12.66 -27.64 4.73
N GLY A 550 -12.20 -28.08 3.56
CA GLY A 550 -11.35 -27.30 2.65
C GLY A 550 -9.85 -27.44 2.84
N GLU A 551 -9.37 -28.02 3.95
CA GLU A 551 -7.94 -28.33 4.17
C GLU A 551 -7.63 -29.82 3.92
N SER A 552 -8.56 -30.73 4.23
CA SER A 552 -8.36 -32.19 4.21
C SER A 552 -9.58 -33.00 3.72
N SER A 553 -10.56 -32.34 3.09
CA SER A 553 -11.76 -33.00 2.55
C SER A 553 -12.40 -32.27 1.38
N THR A 554 -13.12 -33.02 0.55
CA THR A 554 -13.95 -32.52 -0.55
C THR A 554 -15.31 -33.21 -0.51
N ARG A 555 -16.36 -32.51 -0.92
CA ARG A 555 -17.74 -33.02 -0.86
C ARG A 555 -18.45 -32.83 -2.19
N ALA A 556 -19.30 -33.77 -2.53
CA ALA A 556 -20.18 -33.72 -3.69
C ALA A 556 -21.60 -34.11 -3.29
N VAL A 557 -22.59 -33.38 -3.81
CA VAL A 557 -24.01 -33.71 -3.65
C VAL A 557 -24.44 -34.51 -4.88
N PHE A 558 -25.27 -35.53 -4.69
CA PHE A 558 -25.82 -36.35 -5.77
C PHE A 558 -27.33 -36.54 -5.60
N ASP A 559 -28.01 -36.79 -6.70
CA ASP A 559 -29.46 -37.04 -6.75
C ASP A 559 -29.76 -38.55 -6.92
N ALA A 560 -31.03 -38.95 -6.82
CA ALA A 560 -31.43 -40.33 -7.13
C ALA A 560 -31.19 -40.64 -8.62
N GLY A 561 -30.64 -41.83 -8.92
CA GLY A 561 -30.29 -42.28 -10.27
C GLY A 561 -28.78 -42.24 -10.56
N GLU A 562 -28.42 -42.19 -11.84
CA GLU A 562 -27.03 -42.16 -12.33
C GLU A 562 -26.38 -40.78 -12.09
N ASN A 563 -25.18 -40.79 -11.49
CA ASN A 563 -24.41 -39.58 -11.19
C ASN A 563 -22.95 -39.76 -11.60
N THR A 564 -22.32 -38.67 -12.06
CA THR A 564 -20.87 -38.57 -12.26
C THR A 564 -20.35 -37.41 -11.43
N LEU A 565 -19.61 -37.72 -10.37
CA LEU A 565 -19.06 -36.76 -9.43
C LEU A 565 -17.59 -36.50 -9.74
N LEU A 566 -17.23 -35.23 -9.95
CA LEU A 566 -15.86 -34.79 -10.13
C LEU A 566 -15.40 -34.06 -8.87
N MET A 567 -14.48 -34.65 -8.14
CA MET A 567 -13.99 -34.15 -6.86
C MET A 567 -12.53 -33.74 -6.97
N ALA A 568 -12.26 -32.46 -6.76
CA ALA A 568 -10.90 -31.92 -6.74
C ALA A 568 -10.20 -32.30 -5.43
N ILE A 569 -8.94 -32.72 -5.56
CA ILE A 569 -8.11 -33.14 -4.44
C ILE A 569 -6.75 -32.46 -4.53
N GLY A 570 -6.37 -31.77 -3.45
CA GLY A 570 -5.03 -31.23 -3.27
C GLY A 570 -4.35 -31.94 -2.10
N VAL A 571 -3.64 -33.05 -2.36
CA VAL A 571 -2.89 -33.74 -1.29
C VAL A 571 -1.39 -33.63 -1.50
N ASP A 572 -0.72 -32.88 -0.62
CA ASP A 572 0.75 -32.84 -0.60
C ASP A 572 1.36 -34.08 0.10
N GLN A 573 0.65 -34.71 1.05
CA GLN A 573 1.09 -35.92 1.77
C GLN A 573 -0.10 -36.82 2.18
N CYS A 574 -0.58 -37.69 1.29
CA CYS A 574 -1.68 -38.62 1.59
C CYS A 574 -1.14 -39.86 2.31
N ARG A 575 -1.69 -40.22 3.47
CA ARG A 575 -1.43 -41.49 4.18
C ARG A 575 -2.69 -42.27 4.52
N HIS A 576 -3.81 -41.56 4.71
CA HIS A 576 -5.10 -42.15 5.01
C HIS A 576 -6.17 -41.51 4.12
N LEU A 577 -7.09 -42.33 3.62
CA LEU A 577 -8.20 -41.92 2.77
C LEU A 577 -9.49 -42.55 3.30
N ARG A 578 -10.56 -41.75 3.38
CA ARG A 578 -11.87 -42.19 3.91
C ARG A 578 -13.00 -41.61 3.07
N LEU A 579 -13.99 -42.43 2.77
CA LEU A 579 -15.19 -42.09 2.01
C LEU A 579 -16.41 -42.18 2.95
N ASP A 580 -17.18 -41.10 3.02
CA ASP A 580 -18.34 -40.96 3.88
C ASP A 580 -19.60 -40.74 3.01
N PRO A 581 -20.36 -41.80 2.72
CA PRO A 581 -21.62 -41.72 1.99
C PRO A 581 -22.80 -41.50 2.96
N THR A 582 -23.45 -40.34 2.88
CA THR A 582 -24.57 -39.96 3.77
C THR A 582 -25.89 -39.83 3.06
#